data_AF-A0A962S4Q7-F1
#
_entry.id   AF-A0A962S4Q7-F1
#
_cell.length_a   1.000
_cell.length_b   1.000
_cell.length_c   1.000
_cell.angle_alpha   90.00
_cell.angle_beta   90.00
_cell.angle_gamma   90.00
#
_symmetry.space_group_name_H-M   'P 1'
#
loop_
_entity.id
_entity.type
_entity.pdbx_description
1 polymer ?
#
loop_
_entity_poly.entity_id
_entity_poly.type
_entity_poly.pdbx_seq_one_letter_code
_entity_poly.pdbx_strand_id
1 'polypeptide(L)'
;MSLHENDERVGKLEVRLLCAYIDRELDEQSRQEVDEVLRLDPEALRYVIQAKKLNALTRMALDAGLNLPEGRNAQKALDDKLKHYQEELSAGKVRTLNGIINHPYFALAASIILLVIGFQAGTLSLDYKIEKKMLVMETEKRVALAAVESERNRVLEYLPSGQTTIWKSDNGYIQAELMPIRTLRTENNQYCREYKEVVVQNEKSESRHAVSCRQGKEVWRTKLILLSGDSQPM
;
A
#
# COMPACT_ATOMS: atom_id res chain seq x y z
N MET A 1 -18.57 1.23 34.85
CA MET A 1 -19.37 1.94 33.83
C MET A 1 -18.99 1.32 32.50
N SER A 2 -19.64 0.22 32.14
CA SER A 2 -19.34 -0.54 30.92
C SER A 2 -19.99 0.18 29.75
N LEU A 3 -19.18 0.76 28.88
CA LEU A 3 -19.64 1.29 27.61
C LEU A 3 -20.04 0.08 26.75
N HIS A 4 -21.34 -0.07 26.50
CA HIS A 4 -21.83 -0.90 25.42
C HIS A 4 -21.32 -0.29 24.11
N GLU A 5 -20.22 -0.85 23.61
CA GLU A 5 -19.78 -0.67 22.24
C GLU A 5 -20.93 -1.20 21.37
N ASN A 6 -21.69 -0.29 20.76
CA ASN A 6 -22.76 -0.65 19.84
C ASN A 6 -22.12 -1.41 18.68
N ASP A 7 -22.38 -2.71 18.61
CA ASP A 7 -22.04 -3.55 17.45
C ASP A 7 -22.84 -3.08 16.24
N GLU A 8 -22.33 -2.06 15.56
CA GLU A 8 -22.86 -1.60 14.29
C GLU A 8 -22.59 -2.70 13.25
N ARG A 9 -23.65 -3.23 12.65
CA ARG A 9 -23.60 -4.34 11.68
C ARG A 9 -24.21 -3.93 10.36
N VAL A 10 -23.65 -4.46 9.28
CA VAL A 10 -24.22 -4.39 7.94
C VAL A 10 -24.47 -5.82 7.49
N GLY A 11 -25.75 -6.18 7.38
CA GLY A 11 -26.14 -7.57 7.22
C GLY A 11 -25.65 -8.42 8.39
N LYS A 12 -24.94 -9.50 8.11
CA LYS A 12 -24.39 -10.44 9.11
C LYS A 12 -23.02 -10.05 9.66
N LEU A 13 -22.36 -9.05 9.09
CA LEU A 13 -20.98 -8.68 9.44
C LEU A 13 -20.94 -7.40 10.26
N GLU A 14 -19.99 -7.34 11.20
CA GLU A 14 -19.68 -6.13 11.96
C GLU A 14 -18.96 -5.11 11.08
N VAL A 15 -19.29 -3.83 11.26
CA VAL A 15 -18.67 -2.73 10.49
C VAL A 15 -17.16 -2.72 10.68
N ARG A 16 -16.67 -2.97 11.90
CA ARG A 16 -15.22 -3.03 12.18
C ARG A 16 -14.52 -4.11 11.37
N LEU A 17 -15.13 -5.29 11.26
CA LEU A 17 -14.60 -6.41 10.47
C LEU A 17 -14.62 -6.08 8.97
N LEU A 18 -15.67 -5.40 8.49
CA LEU A 18 -15.76 -4.91 7.11
C LEU A 18 -14.71 -3.84 6.80
N CYS A 19 -14.43 -2.90 7.71
CA CYS A 19 -13.38 -1.90 7.56
C CYS A 19 -11.99 -2.57 7.46
N ALA A 20 -11.67 -3.48 8.40
CA ALA A 20 -10.40 -4.22 8.35
C ALA A 20 -10.26 -5.05 7.07
N TYR A 21 -11.36 -5.62 6.56
CA TYR A 21 -11.39 -6.31 5.27
C TYR A 21 -11.12 -5.36 4.09
N ILE A 22 -11.71 -4.16 4.08
CA ILE A 22 -11.50 -3.14 3.03
C ILE A 22 -10.05 -2.63 3.02
N ASP A 23 -9.47 -2.43 4.20
CA ASP A 23 -8.11 -1.92 4.38
C ASP A 23 -7.03 -3.01 4.24
N ARG A 24 -7.44 -4.28 4.05
CA ARG A 24 -6.58 -5.47 3.91
C ARG A 24 -5.76 -5.79 5.17
N GLU A 25 -6.29 -5.45 6.33
CA GLU A 25 -5.66 -5.70 7.64
C GLU A 25 -5.95 -7.11 8.18
N LEU A 26 -6.91 -7.82 7.57
CA LEU A 26 -7.22 -9.20 7.96
C LEU A 26 -6.17 -10.21 7.47
N ASP A 27 -5.83 -11.14 8.35
CA ASP A 27 -5.09 -12.35 8.01
C ASP A 27 -5.81 -13.19 6.96
N GLU A 28 -5.14 -14.21 6.42
CA GLU A 28 -5.67 -14.98 5.30
C GLU A 28 -6.91 -15.78 5.66
N GLN A 29 -6.97 -16.36 6.86
CA GLN A 29 -8.09 -17.17 7.30
C GLN A 29 -9.32 -16.30 7.53
N SER A 30 -9.18 -15.23 8.30
CA SER A 30 -10.26 -14.27 8.57
C SER A 30 -10.83 -13.66 7.29
N ARG A 31 -9.98 -13.43 6.28
CA ARG A 31 -10.42 -12.90 4.98
C ARG A 31 -11.28 -13.89 4.20
N GLN A 32 -10.89 -15.17 4.18
CA GLN A 32 -11.67 -16.22 3.52
C GLN A 32 -13.04 -16.40 4.17
N GLU A 33 -13.10 -16.34 5.50
CA GLU A 33 -14.37 -16.40 6.24
C GLU A 33 -15.29 -15.23 5.87
N VAL A 34 -14.75 -14.01 5.80
CA VAL A 34 -15.51 -12.83 5.36
C VAL A 34 -15.96 -12.97 3.91
N ASP A 35 -15.11 -13.49 3.01
CA ASP A 35 -15.46 -13.71 1.60
C ASP A 35 -16.64 -14.67 1.43
N GLU A 36 -16.68 -15.77 2.20
CA GLU A 36 -17.82 -16.70 2.18
C GLU A 36 -19.10 -16.05 2.68
N VAL A 37 -19.02 -15.23 3.75
CA VAL A 37 -20.19 -14.51 4.26
C VAL A 37 -20.69 -13.48 3.24
N LEU A 38 -19.78 -12.74 2.59
CA LEU A 38 -20.13 -11.74 1.57
C LEU A 38 -20.80 -12.36 0.33
N ARG A 39 -20.50 -13.62 -0.02
CA ARG A 39 -21.21 -14.34 -1.09
C ARG A 39 -22.67 -14.60 -0.76
N LEU A 40 -22.96 -14.82 0.52
CA LEU A 40 -24.31 -15.14 1.02
C LEU A 40 -25.09 -13.90 1.48
N ASP A 41 -24.43 -12.75 1.61
CA ASP A 41 -25.00 -11.50 2.10
C ASP A 41 -24.85 -10.36 1.07
N PRO A 42 -25.85 -10.15 0.21
CA PRO A 42 -25.80 -9.12 -0.82
C PRO A 42 -25.86 -7.69 -0.25
N GLU A 43 -26.33 -7.50 0.98
CA GLU A 43 -26.34 -6.19 1.63
C GLU A 43 -24.94 -5.79 2.07
N ALA A 44 -24.25 -6.66 2.80
CA ALA A 44 -22.85 -6.46 3.17
C ALA A 44 -21.93 -6.31 1.95
N LEU A 45 -22.16 -7.10 0.89
CA LEU A 45 -21.42 -6.99 -0.36
C LEU A 45 -21.59 -5.61 -1.02
N ARG A 46 -22.83 -5.08 -1.08
CA ARG A 46 -23.08 -3.74 -1.62
C ARG A 46 -22.36 -2.66 -0.83
N TYR A 47 -22.35 -2.77 0.50
CA TYR A 47 -21.63 -1.83 1.36
C TYR A 47 -20.12 -1.83 1.06
N VAL A 48 -19.49 -3.02 0.99
CA VAL A 48 -18.06 -3.15 0.65
C VAL A 48 -17.75 -2.53 -0.72
N ILE A 49 -18.60 -2.75 -1.72
CA ILE A 49 -18.43 -2.16 -3.06
C ILE A 49 -18.51 -0.63 -3.01
N GLN A 50 -19.50 -0.08 -2.30
CA GLN A 50 -19.65 1.38 -2.15
C GLN A 50 -18.49 2.01 -1.39
N ALA A 51 -18.06 1.39 -0.28
CA ALA A 51 -16.94 1.87 0.51
C ALA A 51 -15.62 1.84 -0.27
N LYS A 52 -15.34 0.75 -1.02
CA LYS A 52 -14.17 0.67 -1.92
C LYS A 52 -14.21 1.75 -3.01
N LYS A 53 -15.38 2.02 -3.59
CA LYS A 53 -15.57 3.08 -4.59
C LYS A 53 -15.31 4.46 -3.99
N LEU A 54 -15.82 4.74 -2.79
CA LEU A 54 -15.58 6.00 -2.09
C LEU A 54 -14.10 6.19 -1.78
N ASN A 55 -13.43 5.17 -1.24
CA ASN A 55 -11.99 5.21 -0.93
C ASN A 55 -11.14 5.44 -2.19
N ALA A 56 -11.53 4.86 -3.33
CA ALA A 56 -10.87 5.15 -4.61
C ALA A 56 -11.04 6.62 -5.03
N LEU A 57 -12.25 7.18 -4.91
CA LEU A 57 -12.54 8.57 -5.25
C LEU A 57 -11.81 9.56 -4.34
N THR A 58 -11.75 9.30 -3.03
CA THR A 58 -11.03 10.15 -2.08
C THR A 58 -9.53 10.14 -2.37
N ARG A 59 -8.94 8.96 -2.65
CA ARG A 59 -7.53 8.87 -3.07
C ARG A 59 -7.26 9.63 -4.36
N MET A 60 -8.14 9.53 -5.35
CA MET A 60 -8.01 10.29 -6.60
C MET A 60 -8.08 11.81 -6.36
N ALA A 61 -9.00 12.27 -5.51
CA ALA A 61 -9.14 13.69 -5.18
C ALA A 61 -7.93 14.21 -4.39
N LEU A 62 -7.42 13.42 -3.44
CA LEU A 62 -6.23 13.76 -2.67
C LEU A 62 -4.99 13.83 -3.55
N ASP A 63 -4.80 12.83 -4.42
CA ASP A 63 -3.68 12.79 -5.37
C ASP A 63 -3.75 13.96 -6.36
N ALA A 64 -4.95 14.30 -6.85
CA ALA A 64 -5.14 15.49 -7.68
C ALA A 64 -4.75 16.79 -6.94
N GLY A 65 -5.10 16.91 -5.65
CA GLY A 65 -4.74 18.06 -4.82
C GLY A 65 -3.24 18.17 -4.54
N LEU A 66 -2.57 17.04 -4.25
CA LEU A 66 -1.12 16.98 -4.03
C LEU A 66 -0.34 17.32 -5.31
N ASN A 67 -0.89 16.97 -6.47
CA ASN A 67 -0.30 17.27 -7.77
C ASN A 67 -0.53 18.71 -8.27
N LEU A 68 -1.26 19.55 -7.53
CA LEU A 68 -1.30 20.99 -7.80
C LEU A 68 0.02 21.66 -7.35
N PRO A 69 0.42 22.79 -7.98
CA PRO A 69 1.64 23.51 -7.60
C PRO A 69 1.68 23.90 -6.12
N GLU A 70 0.53 24.29 -5.56
CA GLU A 70 0.36 24.64 -4.15
C GLU A 70 0.50 23.41 -3.23
N GLY A 71 -0.05 22.26 -3.64
CA GLY A 71 0.09 20.99 -2.94
C GLY A 71 1.54 20.51 -2.88
N ARG A 72 2.27 20.59 -4.00
CA ARG A 72 3.71 20.27 -4.04
C ARG A 72 4.56 21.17 -3.15
N ASN A 73 4.24 22.46 -3.10
CA ASN A 73 4.96 23.41 -2.25
C ASN A 73 4.68 23.18 -0.76
N ALA A 74 3.43 22.85 -0.40
CA ALA A 74 3.06 22.48 0.96
C ALA A 74 3.75 21.18 1.40
N GLN A 75 3.79 20.17 0.53
CA GLN A 75 4.49 18.91 0.79
C GLN A 75 6.00 19.14 0.99
N LYS A 76 6.63 19.94 0.11
CA LYS A 76 8.04 20.30 0.25
C LYS A 76 8.33 21.08 1.53
N ALA A 77 7.46 22.01 1.92
CA ALA A 77 7.61 22.77 3.17
C ALA A 77 7.46 21.90 4.41
N LEU A 78 6.61 20.86 4.35
CA LEU A 78 6.46 19.88 5.42
C LEU A 78 7.71 18.99 5.53
N ASP A 79 8.23 18.51 4.39
CA ASP A 79 9.44 17.70 4.32
C ASP A 79 10.67 18.48 4.83
N ASP A 80 10.82 19.75 4.42
CA ASP A 80 11.91 20.63 4.87
C ASP A 80 11.83 20.86 6.39
N LYS A 81 10.62 21.03 6.96
CA LYS A 81 10.43 21.13 8.42
C LYS A 81 10.76 19.84 9.14
N LEU A 82 10.31 18.69 8.64
CA LEU A 82 10.60 17.38 9.22
C LEU A 82 12.10 17.10 9.24
N LYS A 83 12.80 17.48 8.17
CA LYS A 83 14.25 17.35 8.06
C LYS A 83 14.97 18.22 9.10
N HIS A 84 14.52 19.46 9.28
CA HIS A 84 15.08 20.36 10.29
C HIS A 84 14.88 19.83 11.72
N TYR A 85 13.69 19.32 12.05
CA TYR A 85 13.43 18.70 13.35
C TYR A 85 14.31 17.46 13.59
N GLN A 86 14.50 16.62 12.57
CA GLN A 86 15.39 15.46 12.68
C GLN A 86 16.86 15.86 12.91
N GLU A 87 17.32 16.93 12.26
CA GLU A 87 18.67 17.45 12.42
C GLU A 87 18.86 18.05 13.83
N GLU A 88 17.90 18.82 14.34
CA GLU A 88 17.94 19.36 15.71
C GLU A 88 17.95 18.27 16.80
N LEU A 89 17.17 17.20 16.61
CA LEU A 89 17.18 16.03 17.49
C LEU A 89 18.52 15.29 17.45
N SER A 90 19.16 15.22 16.29
CA SER A 90 20.48 14.58 16.12
C SER A 90 21.65 15.44 16.60
N ALA A 91 21.49 16.77 16.67
CA ALA A 91 22.52 17.72 17.07
C ALA A 91 22.70 17.85 18.60
N GLY A 92 21.96 17.09 19.40
CA GLY A 92 22.27 16.84 20.82
C GLY A 92 22.44 18.08 21.70
N LYS A 93 21.80 19.21 21.38
CA LYS A 93 21.98 20.46 22.12
C LYS A 93 20.97 20.57 23.27
N VAL A 94 21.11 19.69 24.25
CA VAL A 94 20.42 19.82 25.55
C VAL A 94 21.02 21.04 26.26
N ARG A 95 20.32 22.17 26.23
CA ARG A 95 20.64 23.33 27.08
C ARG A 95 20.45 22.90 28.54
N THR A 96 21.54 22.66 29.24
CA THR A 96 21.54 22.35 30.67
C THR A 96 21.07 23.58 31.45
N LEU A 97 19.89 23.49 32.06
CA LEU A 97 19.34 24.47 33.00
C LEU A 97 20.04 24.35 34.36
N ASN A 98 21.28 24.82 34.44
CA ASN A 98 22.12 24.74 35.64
C ASN A 98 21.80 25.82 36.72
N GLY A 99 20.64 26.47 36.67
CA GLY A 99 20.38 27.68 37.48
C GLY A 99 19.21 27.65 38.47
N ILE A 100 18.41 26.58 38.55
CA ILE A 100 17.10 26.64 39.27
C ILE A 100 16.98 25.61 40.42
N ILE A 101 17.97 24.76 40.65
CA ILE A 101 17.84 23.63 41.58
C ILE A 101 18.50 23.96 42.93
N ASN A 102 17.81 24.72 43.80
CA ASN A 102 18.23 24.81 45.21
C ASN A 102 17.07 24.90 46.22
N HIS A 103 15.83 24.58 45.82
CA HIS A 103 14.69 24.52 46.77
C HIS A 103 14.14 23.08 46.91
N PRO A 104 14.00 22.56 48.14
CA PRO A 104 13.65 21.16 48.41
C PRO A 104 12.23 20.78 47.96
N TYR A 105 11.35 21.77 47.73
CA TYR A 105 9.99 21.55 47.23
C TYR A 105 9.94 21.23 45.72
N PHE A 106 10.98 21.56 44.94
CA PHE A 106 11.01 21.25 43.51
C PHE A 106 11.40 19.80 43.21
N ALA A 107 12.10 19.10 44.11
CA ALA A 107 12.50 17.70 43.91
C ALA A 107 11.29 16.75 43.86
N LEU A 108 10.28 16.99 44.70
CA LEU A 108 9.04 16.21 44.72
C LEU A 108 8.16 16.51 43.50
N ALA A 109 7.99 17.77 43.13
CA ALA A 109 7.20 18.15 41.95
C ALA A 109 7.84 17.70 40.62
N ALA A 110 9.17 17.74 40.51
CA ALA A 110 9.89 17.30 39.31
C ALA A 110 9.73 15.79 39.03
N SER A 111 9.59 14.96 40.07
CA SER A 111 9.41 13.50 39.90
C SER A 111 8.07 13.14 39.24
N ILE A 112 7.00 13.88 39.56
CA ILE A 112 5.65 13.69 38.99
C ILE A 112 5.63 14.18 37.54
N ILE A 113 6.25 15.34 37.27
CA ILE A 113 6.34 15.89 35.90
C ILE A 113 7.20 14.98 35.00
N LEU A 114 8.31 14.43 35.48
CA LEU A 114 9.15 13.49 34.72
C LEU A 114 8.43 12.16 34.44
N LEU A 115 7.58 11.67 35.35
CA LEU A 115 6.75 10.48 35.10
C LEU A 115 5.68 10.74 34.03
N VAL A 116 5.01 11.90 34.07
CA VAL A 116 3.98 12.27 33.07
C VAL A 116 4.59 12.54 31.70
N ILE A 117 5.73 13.24 31.63
CA ILE A 117 6.45 13.49 30.37
C ILE A 117 7.10 12.20 29.85
N GLY A 118 7.65 11.35 30.73
CA GLY A 118 8.24 10.07 30.36
C GLY A 118 7.23 9.07 29.81
N PHE A 119 6.01 9.02 30.37
CA PHE A 119 4.94 8.15 29.90
C PHE A 119 4.40 8.61 28.53
N GLN A 120 4.24 9.91 28.29
CA GLN A 120 3.81 10.42 26.98
C GLN A 120 4.90 10.36 25.89
N ALA A 121 6.17 10.57 26.24
CA ALA A 121 7.27 10.42 25.28
C ALA A 121 7.49 8.95 24.86
N GLY A 122 7.21 8.01 25.76
CA GLY A 122 7.29 6.57 25.49
C GLY A 122 6.29 6.09 24.44
N THR A 123 5.05 6.59 24.47
CA THR A 123 4.03 6.22 23.47
C THR A 123 4.30 6.86 22.11
N LEU A 124 4.73 8.14 22.06
CA LEU A 124 5.00 8.84 20.81
C LEU A 124 6.24 8.32 20.05
N SER A 125 7.25 7.79 20.74
CA SER A 125 8.48 7.32 20.09
C SER A 125 8.30 5.97 19.37
N LEU A 126 7.33 5.16 19.79
CA LEU A 126 6.94 3.92 19.12
C LEU A 126 6.20 4.20 17.80
N ASP A 127 5.31 5.20 17.78
CA ASP A 127 4.51 5.53 16.60
C ASP A 127 5.36 6.12 15.46
N TYR A 128 6.31 7.01 15.75
CA TYR A 128 7.14 7.65 14.71
C TYR A 128 8.01 6.67 13.91
N LYS A 129 8.51 5.62 14.57
CA LYS A 129 9.38 4.61 13.93
C LYS A 129 8.59 3.67 13.02
N ILE A 130 7.31 3.46 13.31
CA ILE A 130 6.42 2.64 12.47
C ILE A 130 6.01 3.42 11.23
N GLU A 131 5.62 4.69 11.38
CA GLU A 131 5.20 5.54 10.26
C GLU A 131 6.29 5.69 9.19
N LYS A 132 7.55 5.94 9.63
CA LYS A 132 8.68 6.05 8.70
C LYS A 132 8.98 4.74 7.95
N LYS A 133 8.79 3.59 8.60
CA LYS A 133 8.96 2.28 7.95
C LYS A 133 7.85 1.98 6.95
N MET A 134 6.61 2.39 7.24
CA MET A 134 5.48 2.22 6.32
C MET A 134 5.66 3.06 5.05
N LEU A 135 6.11 4.31 5.19
CA LEU A 135 6.33 5.19 4.03
C LEU A 135 7.41 4.63 3.10
N VAL A 136 8.51 4.10 3.64
CA VAL A 136 9.58 3.48 2.85
C VAL A 136 9.10 2.18 2.19
N MET A 137 8.32 1.35 2.88
CA MET A 137 7.74 0.14 2.26
C MET A 137 6.79 0.47 1.11
N GLU A 138 5.94 1.50 1.25
CA GLU A 138 4.99 1.90 0.22
C GLU A 138 5.71 2.44 -1.04
N THR A 139 6.78 3.23 -0.86
CA THR A 139 7.57 3.73 -1.99
C THR A 139 8.34 2.59 -2.68
N GLU A 140 8.96 1.70 -1.92
CA GLU A 140 9.65 0.52 -2.48
C GLU A 140 8.67 -0.37 -3.26
N LYS A 141 7.46 -0.57 -2.74
CA LYS A 141 6.40 -1.30 -3.44
C LYS A 141 6.05 -0.66 -4.79
N ARG A 142 5.87 0.67 -4.83
CA ARG A 142 5.53 1.38 -6.07
C ARG A 142 6.64 1.27 -7.11
N VAL A 143 7.89 1.40 -6.68
CA VAL A 143 9.06 1.26 -7.56
C VAL A 143 9.14 -0.15 -8.12
N ALA A 144 8.97 -1.17 -7.27
CA ALA A 144 9.03 -2.56 -7.70
C ALA A 144 7.87 -2.92 -8.67
N LEU A 145 6.65 -2.41 -8.44
CA LEU A 145 5.54 -2.59 -9.39
C LEU A 145 5.78 -1.89 -10.74
N ALA A 146 6.38 -0.69 -10.72
CA ALA A 146 6.78 -0.01 -11.95
C ALA A 146 7.89 -0.76 -12.70
N ALA A 147 8.79 -1.45 -11.98
CA ALA A 147 9.79 -2.30 -12.59
C ALA A 147 9.17 -3.55 -13.25
N VAL A 148 8.16 -4.18 -12.63
CA VAL A 148 7.38 -5.27 -13.26
C VAL A 148 6.72 -4.79 -14.56
N GLU A 149 6.15 -3.59 -14.56
CA GLU A 149 5.57 -2.98 -15.77
C GLU A 149 6.60 -2.84 -16.90
N SER A 150 7.78 -2.30 -16.58
CA SER A 150 8.87 -2.14 -17.54
C SER A 150 9.37 -3.47 -18.06
N GLU A 151 9.55 -4.46 -17.18
CA GLU A 151 9.96 -5.81 -17.54
C GLU A 151 8.95 -6.47 -18.47
N ARG A 152 7.65 -6.38 -18.14
CA ARG A 152 6.59 -6.89 -19.00
C ARG A 152 6.67 -6.29 -20.39
N ASN A 153 6.86 -4.98 -20.51
CA ASN A 153 6.99 -4.33 -21.80
C ASN A 153 8.21 -4.83 -22.59
N ARG A 154 9.35 -5.03 -21.93
CA ARG A 154 10.54 -5.62 -22.54
C ARG A 154 10.27 -7.03 -23.06
N VAL A 155 9.60 -7.85 -22.24
CA VAL A 155 9.26 -9.24 -22.59
C VAL A 155 8.29 -9.29 -23.77
N LEU A 156 7.26 -8.45 -23.77
CA LEU A 156 6.32 -8.37 -24.90
C LEU A 156 6.98 -7.83 -26.18
N GLU A 157 8.03 -7.02 -26.06
CA GLU A 157 8.78 -6.51 -27.21
C GLU A 157 9.72 -7.57 -27.81
N TYR A 158 10.49 -8.26 -26.97
CA TYR A 158 11.65 -9.02 -27.42
C TYR A 158 11.54 -10.53 -27.27
N LEU A 159 10.74 -11.01 -26.32
CA LEU A 159 10.70 -12.43 -26.02
C LEU A 159 9.78 -13.17 -27.01
N PRO A 160 10.23 -14.28 -27.62
CA PRO A 160 9.37 -15.10 -28.46
C PRO A 160 8.15 -15.65 -27.71
N SER A 161 7.10 -15.96 -28.46
CA SER A 161 5.93 -16.63 -27.89
C SER A 161 6.28 -18.04 -27.42
N GLY A 162 5.71 -18.45 -26.29
CA GLY A 162 5.97 -19.73 -25.61
C GLY A 162 7.19 -19.72 -24.68
N GLN A 163 8.00 -18.66 -24.66
CA GLN A 163 9.14 -18.56 -23.75
C GLN A 163 8.75 -17.84 -22.46
N THR A 164 9.06 -18.47 -21.34
CA THR A 164 8.86 -17.91 -20.00
C THR A 164 10.15 -17.26 -19.52
N THR A 165 10.04 -16.10 -18.88
CA THR A 165 11.12 -15.47 -18.13
C THR A 165 10.69 -15.21 -16.70
N ILE A 166 11.66 -15.23 -15.79
CA ILE A 166 11.47 -14.87 -14.39
C ILE A 166 12.31 -13.63 -14.12
N TRP A 167 11.68 -12.60 -13.59
CA TRP A 167 12.31 -11.39 -13.11
C TRP A 167 12.15 -11.30 -11.60
N LYS A 168 13.15 -10.74 -10.92
CA LYS A 168 13.14 -10.49 -9.48
C LYS A 168 13.59 -9.06 -9.23
N SER A 169 12.95 -8.39 -8.27
CA SER A 169 13.42 -7.11 -7.78
C SER A 169 14.75 -7.25 -7.04
N ASP A 170 15.55 -6.19 -6.98
CA ASP A 170 16.87 -6.21 -6.34
C ASP A 170 16.84 -6.62 -4.85
N ASN A 171 15.76 -6.27 -4.17
CA ASN A 171 15.51 -6.64 -2.77
C ASN A 171 14.83 -8.01 -2.60
N GLY A 172 14.45 -8.67 -3.69
CA GLY A 172 13.82 -10.00 -3.69
C GLY A 172 12.36 -10.04 -3.23
N TYR A 173 11.75 -8.91 -2.85
CA TYR A 173 10.36 -8.88 -2.35
C TYR A 173 9.31 -9.13 -3.42
N ILE A 174 9.61 -8.80 -4.69
CA ILE A 174 8.72 -9.01 -5.82
C ILE A 174 9.41 -9.90 -6.86
N GLN A 175 8.71 -10.95 -7.27
CA GLN A 175 9.09 -11.80 -8.39
C GLN A 175 7.97 -11.76 -9.43
N ALA A 176 8.33 -11.68 -10.70
CA ALA A 176 7.39 -11.75 -11.81
C ALA A 176 7.79 -12.85 -12.78
N GLU A 177 6.88 -13.75 -13.07
CA GLU A 177 6.98 -14.71 -14.17
C GLU A 177 6.14 -14.20 -15.33
N LEU A 178 6.75 -14.11 -16.52
CA LEU A 178 6.15 -13.50 -17.70
C LEU A 178 6.31 -14.44 -18.90
N MET A 179 5.20 -14.75 -19.58
CA MET A 179 5.19 -15.64 -20.74
C MET A 179 4.29 -15.07 -21.84
N PRO A 180 4.84 -14.57 -22.96
CA PRO A 180 4.06 -14.28 -24.15
C PRO A 180 3.50 -15.57 -24.73
N ILE A 181 2.20 -15.61 -25.03
CA ILE A 181 1.53 -16.81 -25.53
C ILE A 181 1.44 -16.76 -27.06
N ARG A 182 0.94 -15.64 -27.61
CA ARG A 182 0.80 -15.45 -29.05
C ARG A 182 0.76 -13.98 -29.43
N THR A 183 1.10 -13.71 -30.69
CA THR A 183 0.99 -12.39 -31.30
C THR A 183 -0.23 -12.35 -32.21
N LEU A 184 -1.03 -11.31 -32.04
CA LEU A 184 -2.25 -11.01 -32.79
C LEU A 184 -2.02 -9.73 -33.58
N ARG A 185 -2.68 -9.62 -34.74
CA ARG A 185 -2.72 -8.39 -35.53
C ARG A 185 -4.17 -7.95 -35.65
N THR A 186 -4.46 -6.71 -35.27
CA THR A 186 -5.80 -6.14 -35.42
C THR A 186 -6.06 -5.77 -36.87
N GLU A 187 -7.32 -5.48 -37.21
CA GLU A 187 -7.71 -4.91 -38.51
C GLU A 187 -6.94 -3.62 -38.84
N ASN A 188 -6.71 -2.76 -37.83
CA ASN A 188 -5.92 -1.54 -37.96
C ASN A 188 -4.40 -1.77 -38.03
N ASN A 189 -3.95 -3.00 -38.34
CA ASN A 189 -2.54 -3.35 -38.48
C ASN A 189 -1.70 -3.23 -37.18
N GLN A 190 -2.34 -3.08 -36.02
CA GLN A 190 -1.68 -2.96 -34.72
C GLN A 190 -1.29 -4.34 -34.18
N TYR A 191 -0.07 -4.46 -33.65
CA TYR A 191 0.38 -5.67 -32.98
C TYR A 191 -0.14 -5.72 -31.54
N CYS A 192 -0.77 -6.82 -31.18
CA CYS A 192 -1.14 -7.14 -29.81
C CYS A 192 -0.53 -8.48 -29.41
N ARG A 193 -0.24 -8.68 -28.13
CA ARG A 193 0.28 -9.92 -27.59
C ARG A 193 -0.56 -10.35 -26.41
N GLU A 194 -0.95 -11.62 -26.46
CA GLU A 194 -1.52 -12.33 -25.34
C GLU A 194 -0.39 -12.87 -24.48
N TYR A 195 -0.52 -12.79 -23.16
CA TYR A 195 0.51 -13.21 -22.23
C TYR A 195 -0.08 -13.64 -20.89
N LYS A 196 0.62 -14.54 -20.23
CA LYS A 196 0.40 -14.88 -18.82
C LYS A 196 1.44 -14.15 -17.98
N GLU A 197 0.99 -13.63 -16.85
CA GLU A 197 1.84 -13.05 -15.83
C GLU A 197 1.50 -13.67 -14.48
N VAL A 198 2.51 -13.96 -13.67
CA VAL A 198 2.37 -14.34 -12.28
C VAL A 198 3.28 -13.41 -11.47
N VAL A 199 2.70 -12.58 -10.62
CA VAL A 199 3.44 -11.70 -9.71
C VAL A 199 3.35 -12.28 -8.31
N VAL A 200 4.50 -12.53 -7.69
CA VAL A 200 4.60 -12.97 -6.30
C VAL A 200 5.11 -11.80 -5.48
N GLN A 201 4.33 -11.37 -4.50
CA GLN A 201 4.67 -10.32 -3.55
C GLN A 201 4.36 -10.82 -2.13
N ASN A 202 5.37 -10.84 -1.26
CA ASN A 202 5.20 -11.25 0.15
C ASN A 202 4.38 -12.55 0.29
N GLU A 203 4.78 -13.58 -0.47
CA GLU A 203 4.13 -14.91 -0.51
C GLU A 203 2.71 -14.94 -1.11
N LYS A 204 2.13 -13.78 -1.45
CA LYS A 204 0.88 -13.71 -2.22
C LYS A 204 1.19 -13.73 -3.71
N SER A 205 0.57 -14.68 -4.41
CA SER A 205 0.68 -14.80 -5.86
C SER A 205 -0.58 -14.26 -6.54
N GLU A 206 -0.41 -13.32 -7.46
CA GLU A 206 -1.44 -12.83 -8.35
C GLU A 206 -1.11 -13.31 -9.78
N SER A 207 -1.92 -14.21 -10.33
CA SER A 207 -1.83 -14.61 -11.73
C SER A 207 -2.86 -13.88 -12.56
N ARG A 208 -2.46 -13.41 -13.74
CA ARG A 208 -3.37 -12.85 -14.73
C ARG A 208 -3.03 -13.31 -16.13
N HIS A 209 -4.08 -13.44 -16.92
CA HIS A 209 -4.01 -13.65 -18.36
C HIS A 209 -4.52 -12.38 -19.04
N ALA A 210 -3.77 -11.80 -19.98
CA ALA A 210 -4.14 -10.52 -20.58
C ALA A 210 -3.67 -10.38 -22.02
N VAL A 211 -4.25 -9.40 -22.71
CA VAL A 211 -3.86 -8.96 -24.06
C VAL A 211 -3.43 -7.50 -23.99
N SER A 212 -2.21 -7.23 -24.46
CA SER A 212 -1.65 -5.88 -24.56
C SER A 212 -1.33 -5.53 -26.00
N CYS A 213 -1.62 -4.29 -26.41
CA CYS A 213 -1.33 -3.80 -27.76
C CYS A 213 -0.18 -2.80 -27.74
N ARG A 214 0.71 -2.92 -28.72
CA ARG A 214 1.89 -2.06 -28.89
C ARG A 214 1.45 -0.66 -29.28
N GLN A 215 1.85 0.35 -28.52
CA GLN A 215 1.64 1.77 -28.81
C GLN A 215 2.91 2.47 -29.29
N GLY A 216 4.08 1.85 -29.07
CA GLY A 216 5.39 2.35 -29.45
C GLY A 216 6.46 1.28 -29.16
N LYS A 217 7.73 1.59 -29.41
CA LYS A 217 8.84 0.70 -29.03
C LYS A 217 8.83 0.51 -27.51
N GLU A 218 8.70 -0.73 -27.04
CA GLU A 218 8.61 -1.06 -25.60
C GLU A 218 7.46 -0.36 -24.85
N VAL A 219 6.45 0.13 -25.57
CA VAL A 219 5.24 0.70 -24.95
C VAL A 219 4.07 -0.19 -25.30
N TRP A 220 3.60 -0.97 -24.33
CA TRP A 220 2.48 -1.89 -24.47
C TRP A 220 1.36 -1.49 -23.52
N ARG A 221 0.13 -1.46 -24.01
CA ARG A 221 -1.04 -1.11 -23.20
C ARG A 221 -2.00 -2.28 -23.12
N THR A 222 -2.29 -2.73 -21.91
CA THR A 222 -3.29 -3.77 -21.65
C THR A 222 -4.66 -3.28 -22.14
N LYS A 223 -5.28 -4.06 -23.01
CA LYS A 223 -6.61 -3.79 -23.56
C LYS A 223 -7.67 -4.70 -22.96
N LEU A 224 -7.28 -5.92 -22.62
CA LEU A 224 -8.18 -6.93 -22.11
C LEU A 224 -7.46 -7.73 -21.02
N ILE A 225 -8.15 -7.92 -19.89
CA ILE A 225 -7.78 -8.91 -18.90
C ILE A 225 -8.73 -10.09 -19.11
N LEU A 226 -8.16 -11.24 -19.42
CA LEU A 226 -8.88 -12.48 -19.56
C LEU A 226 -9.05 -13.04 -18.15
N LEU A 227 -10.30 -13.12 -17.70
CA LEU A 227 -10.61 -13.83 -16.47
C LEU A 227 -10.25 -15.29 -16.71
N SER A 228 -9.21 -15.77 -16.03
CA SER A 228 -8.87 -17.18 -16.00
C SER A 228 -10.00 -17.90 -15.26
N GLY A 229 -11.00 -18.36 -16.01
CA GLY A 229 -11.93 -19.36 -15.51
C GLY A 229 -11.18 -20.67 -15.48
N ASP A 230 -10.40 -20.89 -14.41
CA ASP A 230 -10.04 -22.22 -13.91
C ASP A 230 -9.28 -22.08 -12.60
N SER A 231 -10.03 -22.30 -11.53
CA SER A 231 -9.56 -23.04 -10.37
C SER A 231 -9.02 -24.40 -10.82
N GLN A 232 -7.69 -24.55 -10.85
CA GLN A 232 -7.08 -25.87 -10.72
C GLN A 232 -6.43 -25.96 -9.33
N PRO A 233 -6.95 -26.80 -8.42
CA PRO A 233 -6.24 -27.16 -7.21
C PRO A 233 -5.04 -28.03 -7.59
N MET A 234 -3.87 -27.73 -7.01
CA MET A 234 -2.82 -28.73 -6.81
C MET A 234 -3.17 -29.59 -5.60
#